data_AF-A0A1Y6CW41-F1
#
_entry.id   AF-A0A1Y6CW41-F1
#
_cell.length_a   1.000
_cell.length_b   1.000
_cell.length_c   1.000
_cell.angle_alpha   90.00
_cell.angle_beta   90.00
_cell.angle_gamma   90.00
#
_symmetry.space_group_name_H-M   'P 1'
#
loop_
_entity.id
_entity.type
_entity.pdbx_description
1 polymer ?
#
loop_
_entity_poly.entity_id
_entity_poly.type
_entity_poly.pdbx_seq_one_letter_code
_entity_poly.pdbx_strand_id
1 'polypeptide(L)'
;MEYISFLIEMYSQKKNSNPRYSKRAFAKDLGIDQGFLSHLLNGKRKLSLQKAHEISENLDLSLRSANQFIGLVRAAHISDPEKKEKLLASLNKSSIVETSPT
;
A
#
# COMPACT_ATOMS: atom_id res chain seq x y z
N MET A 1 -2.45 -10.58 1.07
CA MET A 1 -1.55 -9.66 1.79
C MET A 1 -2.19 -8.29 1.74
N GLU A 2 -2.63 -7.75 2.87
CA GLU A 2 -3.47 -6.54 2.95
C GLU A 2 -2.88 -5.32 2.21
N TYR A 3 -1.57 -5.05 2.36
CA TYR A 3 -0.95 -3.91 1.68
C TYR A 3 -0.81 -4.09 0.15
N ILE A 4 -0.82 -5.33 -0.36
CA ILE A 4 -0.81 -5.57 -1.82
C ILE A 4 -2.15 -5.15 -2.40
N SER A 5 -3.25 -5.47 -1.72
CA SER A 5 -4.59 -5.05 -2.11
C SER A 5 -4.69 -3.52 -2.16
N PHE A 6 -4.13 -2.83 -1.15
CA PHE A 6 -4.03 -1.36 -1.14
C PHE A 6 -3.32 -0.81 -2.40
N LEU A 7 -2.17 -1.39 -2.78
CA LEU A 7 -1.45 -0.96 -3.99
C LEU A 7 -2.21 -1.28 -5.29
N ILE A 8 -2.91 -2.40 -5.35
CA ILE A 8 -3.73 -2.78 -6.52
C ILE A 8 -4.91 -1.82 -6.67
N GLU A 9 -5.56 -1.44 -5.58
CA GLU A 9 -6.66 -0.48 -5.57
C GLU A 9 -6.18 0.90 -6.05
N MET A 10 -5.07 1.39 -5.51
CA MET A 10 -4.43 2.63 -5.97
C MET A 10 -4.09 2.60 -7.47
N TYR A 11 -3.52 1.49 -7.94
CA TYR A 11 -3.25 1.30 -9.37
C TYR A 11 -4.54 1.34 -10.20
N SER A 12 -5.59 0.66 -9.74
CA SER A 12 -6.90 0.62 -10.39
C SER A 12 -7.52 2.01 -10.50
N GLN A 13 -7.48 2.80 -9.42
CA GLN A 13 -7.96 4.19 -9.42
C GLN A 13 -7.22 5.04 -10.47
N LYS A 14 -5.88 5.02 -10.47
CA LYS A 14 -5.08 5.73 -11.49
C LYS A 14 -5.34 5.23 -12.90
N LYS A 15 -5.54 3.92 -13.09
CA LYS A 15 -5.86 3.29 -14.37
C LYS A 15 -7.25 3.67 -14.89
N ASN A 16 -8.22 3.81 -14.00
CA ASN A 16 -9.58 4.22 -14.36
C ASN A 16 -9.60 5.69 -14.79
N SER A 17 -8.86 6.56 -14.09
CA SER A 17 -8.70 7.97 -14.50
C SER A 17 -7.87 8.12 -15.77
N ASN A 18 -6.88 7.26 -15.98
CA ASN A 18 -6.04 7.24 -17.17
C ASN A 18 -5.88 5.82 -17.72
N PRO A 19 -6.68 5.41 -18.72
CA PRO A 19 -6.61 4.08 -19.32
C PRO A 19 -5.25 3.73 -19.94
N ARG A 20 -4.37 4.70 -20.21
CA ARG A 20 -3.00 4.46 -20.71
C ARG A 20 -1.99 4.26 -19.58
N TYR A 21 -2.37 4.54 -18.33
CA TYR A 21 -1.54 4.27 -17.16
C TYR A 21 -1.20 2.78 -17.08
N SER A 22 0.07 2.45 -16.98
CA SER A 22 0.53 1.06 -17.07
C SER A 22 1.18 0.64 -15.76
N LYS A 23 1.34 -0.67 -15.54
CA LYS A 23 2.12 -1.18 -14.40
C LYS A 23 3.55 -0.62 -14.38
N ARG A 24 4.12 -0.29 -15.55
CA ARG A 24 5.44 0.37 -15.65
C ARG A 24 5.41 1.79 -15.10
N ALA A 25 4.38 2.56 -15.46
CA ALA A 25 4.18 3.89 -14.91
C ALA A 25 3.95 3.82 -13.40
N PHE A 26 3.18 2.85 -12.93
CA PHE A 26 2.98 2.63 -11.50
C PHE A 26 4.26 2.27 -10.75
N ALA A 27 5.10 1.38 -11.29
CA ALA A 27 6.41 1.09 -10.70
C ALA A 27 7.28 2.35 -10.59
N LYS A 28 7.27 3.20 -11.63
CA LYS A 28 7.99 4.48 -11.64
C LYS A 28 7.49 5.42 -10.56
N ASP A 29 6.17 5.58 -10.43
CA ASP A 29 5.55 6.41 -9.39
C ASP A 29 5.86 5.89 -7.98
N LEU A 30 6.00 4.57 -7.80
CA LEU A 30 6.41 3.96 -6.54
C LEU A 30 7.93 4.10 -6.27
N GLY A 31 8.73 4.53 -7.24
CA GLY A 31 10.19 4.58 -7.11
C GLY A 31 10.86 3.19 -7.07
N ILE A 32 10.26 2.19 -7.70
CA ILE A 32 10.77 0.80 -7.77
C ILE A 32 10.87 0.31 -9.22
N ASP A 33 11.68 -0.72 -9.45
CA ASP A 33 11.74 -1.37 -10.76
C ASP A 33 10.53 -2.29 -11.00
N GLN A 34 10.30 -2.61 -12.28
CA GLN A 34 9.16 -3.45 -12.71
C GLN A 34 9.25 -4.89 -12.19
N GLY A 35 10.46 -5.42 -12.04
CA GLY A 35 10.70 -6.76 -11.51
C GLY A 35 10.35 -6.82 -10.03
N PHE A 36 10.76 -5.81 -9.26
CA PHE A 36 10.37 -5.66 -7.86
C PHE A 36 8.86 -5.54 -7.72
N LEU A 37 8.19 -4.68 -8.50
CA LEU A 37 6.72 -4.58 -8.48
C LEU A 37 6.06 -5.93 -8.78
N SER A 38 6.55 -6.67 -9.79
CA SER A 38 5.99 -7.97 -10.14
C SER A 38 6.18 -9.00 -9.03
N HIS A 39 7.36 -9.03 -8.40
CA HIS A 39 7.59 -9.92 -7.25
C HIS A 39 6.76 -9.53 -6.04
N LEU A 40 6.57 -8.23 -5.80
CA LEU A 40 5.75 -7.69 -4.73
C LEU A 40 4.29 -8.13 -4.91
N LEU A 41 3.69 -7.85 -6.07
CA LEU A 41 2.29 -8.17 -6.36
C LEU A 41 1.98 -9.67 -6.33
N ASN A 42 2.96 -10.50 -6.70
CA ASN A 42 2.84 -11.96 -6.63
C ASN A 42 3.18 -12.54 -5.25
N GLY A 43 3.47 -11.69 -4.25
CA GLY A 43 3.83 -12.13 -2.90
C GLY A 43 5.21 -12.81 -2.78
N LYS A 44 6.02 -12.81 -3.85
CA LYS A 44 7.37 -13.40 -3.87
C LYS A 44 8.40 -12.55 -3.10
N ARG A 45 8.15 -11.25 -2.94
CA ARG A 45 8.95 -10.35 -2.11
C ARG A 45 8.06 -9.54 -1.18
N LYS A 46 8.50 -9.38 0.06
CA LYS A 46 7.88 -8.48 1.03
C LYS A 46 8.46 -7.07 0.89
N LEU A 47 7.64 -6.07 1.15
CA LEU A 47 8.10 -4.69 1.24
C LEU A 47 8.77 -4.47 2.60
N SER A 48 9.95 -3.85 2.66
CA SER A 48 10.50 -3.40 3.94
C SER A 48 9.74 -2.17 4.45
N LEU A 49 9.79 -1.91 5.76
CA LEU A 49 9.18 -0.70 6.33
C LEU A 49 9.79 0.57 5.74
N GLN A 50 11.12 0.61 5.59
CA GLN A 50 11.81 1.72 4.96
C GLN A 50 11.28 1.98 3.55
N LYS A 51 11.15 0.95 2.72
CA LYS A 51 10.62 1.09 1.35
C LYS A 51 9.14 1.51 1.36
N ALA A 52 8.37 1.13 2.38
CA ALA A 52 7.01 1.60 2.55
C ALA A 52 6.93 3.10 2.83
N HIS A 53 7.83 3.63 3.65
CA HIS A 53 7.94 5.08 3.88
C HIS A 53 8.29 5.82 2.58
N GLU A 54 9.35 5.38 1.88
CA GLU A 54 9.75 5.97 0.59
C GLU A 54 8.61 5.94 -0.44
N ILE A 55 7.86 4.84 -0.52
CA ILE A 55 6.69 4.74 -1.41
C ILE A 55 5.59 5.71 -1.00
N SER A 56 5.34 5.88 0.30
CA SER A 56 4.30 6.80 0.78
C SER A 56 4.63 8.25 0.45
N GLU A 57 5.91 8.62 0.49
CA GLU A 57 6.41 9.93 0.08
C GLU A 57 6.32 10.10 -1.45
N ASN A 58 6.79 9.12 -2.23
CA ASN A 58 6.76 9.19 -3.70
C ASN A 58 5.35 9.29 -4.29
N LEU A 59 4.36 8.73 -3.59
CA LEU A 59 2.96 8.79 -3.99
C LEU A 59 2.23 10.03 -3.45
N ASP A 60 2.90 10.91 -2.70
CA ASP A 60 2.30 12.02 -1.96
C ASP A 60 1.05 11.57 -1.17
N LEU A 61 1.16 10.44 -0.46
CA LEU A 61 0.06 9.95 0.35
C LEU A 61 -0.21 10.93 1.49
N SER A 62 -1.49 11.19 1.75
CA SER A 62 -1.89 11.90 2.97
C SER A 62 -1.33 11.19 4.20
N LEU A 63 -1.07 11.93 5.29
CA LEU A 63 -0.55 11.35 6.54
C LEU A 63 -1.36 10.12 6.99
N ARG A 64 -2.69 10.17 6.83
CA ARG A 64 -3.59 9.06 7.15
C ARG A 64 -3.36 7.85 6.25
N SER A 65 -3.36 8.05 4.93
CA SER A 65 -3.12 6.99 3.94
C SER A 65 -1.73 6.36 4.08
N ALA A 66 -0.72 7.19 4.34
CA ALA A 66 0.64 6.74 4.62
C ALA A 66 0.68 5.86 5.88
N ASN A 67 0.09 6.32 6.99
CA ASN A 67 0.01 5.55 8.24
C ASN A 67 -0.72 4.22 8.06
N GLN A 68 -1.83 4.21 7.31
CA GLN A 68 -2.54 3.00 6.97
C GLN A 68 -1.64 2.04 6.17
N PHE A 69 -1.03 2.51 5.08
CA PHE A 69 -0.16 1.71 4.24
C PHE A 69 1.02 1.11 5.02
N ILE A 70 1.75 1.95 5.76
CA ILE A 70 2.88 1.53 6.60
C ILE A 70 2.42 0.53 7.68
N GLY A 71 1.26 0.77 8.29
CA GLY A 71 0.63 -0.14 9.25
C GLY A 71 0.34 -1.53 8.67
N LEU A 72 -0.21 -1.59 7.45
CA LEU A 72 -0.45 -2.84 6.74
C LEU A 72 0.85 -3.58 6.40
N VAL A 73 1.90 -2.85 6.03
CA VAL A 73 3.23 -3.42 5.79
C VAL A 73 3.81 -3.97 7.09
N ARG A 74 3.71 -3.23 8.21
CA ARG A 74 4.13 -3.70 9.54
C ARG A 74 3.41 -4.99 9.92
N ALA A 75 2.09 -5.06 9.72
CA ALA A 75 1.29 -6.25 10.00
C ALA A 75 1.75 -7.48 9.17
N ALA A 76 2.30 -7.28 7.97
CA ALA A 76 2.84 -8.35 7.13
C ALA A 76 4.20 -8.91 7.60
N HIS A 77 4.88 -8.22 8.51
CA HIS A 77 6.13 -8.65 9.15
C HIS A 77 5.92 -9.30 10.52
N ILE A 78 4.73 -9.18 11.11
CA ILE A 78 4.39 -9.82 12.37
C ILE A 78 4.06 -11.30 12.10
N SER A 79 4.86 -12.21 12.67
CA SER A 79 4.62 -13.65 12.60
C SER A 79 3.51 -14.13 13.52
N ASP A 80 3.31 -13.44 14.65
CA ASP A 80 2.32 -13.75 15.66
C ASP A 80 0.91 -13.34 15.18
N PRO A 81 0.00 -14.29 14.94
CA PRO A 81 -1.32 -14.01 14.36
C PRO A 81 -2.17 -13.12 15.28
N GLU A 82 -2.06 -13.26 16.61
CA GLU A 82 -2.85 -12.49 17.56
C GLU A 82 -2.40 -11.02 17.58
N LYS A 83 -1.09 -10.78 17.58
CA LYS A 83 -0.53 -9.42 17.47
C LYS A 83 -0.86 -8.78 16.13
N LYS A 84 -0.81 -9.56 15.05
CA LYS A 84 -1.18 -9.10 13.71
C LYS A 84 -2.64 -8.67 13.66
N GLU A 85 -3.55 -9.49 14.18
CA GLU A 85 -4.98 -9.20 14.22
C GLU A 85 -5.29 -7.96 15.06
N LYS A 86 -4.70 -7.84 16.25
CA LYS A 86 -4.82 -6.64 17.10
C LYS A 86 -4.37 -5.37 16.37
N LEU A 87 -3.25 -5.44 15.64
CA LEU A 87 -2.75 -4.31 14.85
C LEU A 87 -3.73 -3.96 13.72
N LEU A 88 -4.20 -4.94 12.93
CA LEU A 88 -5.15 -4.71 11.85
C LEU A 88 -6.48 -4.13 12.36
N ALA A 89 -6.98 -4.63 13.49
CA ALA A 89 -8.19 -4.11 14.13
C ALA A 89 -8.02 -2.64 14.57
N SER A 90 -6.83 -2.25 15.05
CA SER A 90 -6.54 -0.85 15.42
C SER A 90 -6.49 0.09 14.21
N LEU A 91 -6.03 -0.41 13.05
CA LEU A 91 -5.97 0.36 11.81
C LEU A 91 -7.39 0.61 11.26
N ASN A 92 -8.26 -0.40 11.26
CA ASN A 92 -9.64 -0.27 10.76
C ASN A 92 -10.52 0.68 11.60
N LYS A 93 -10.30 0.75 12.92
CA LYS A 93 -11.05 1.69 13.78
C LYS A 93 -10.72 3.15 13.48
N SER A 94 -9.52 3.43 12.96
CA SER A 94 -9.10 4.76 12.52
C SER A 94 -9.69 5.14 11.14
N SER A 95 -10.30 4.18 10.43
CA SER A 95 -10.82 4.35 9.07
C SER A 95 -12.26 4.91 8.99
N ILE A 96 -13.00 5.01 10.11
CA ILE A 96 -14.47 5.25 10.10
C ILE A 96 -14.88 6.73 9.95
N VAL A 97 -13.95 7.69 9.94
CA VAL A 97 -14.31 9.11 9.70
C VAL A 97 -13.86 9.52 8.29
N GLU A 98 -14.85 9.92 7.51
CA GLU A 98 -14.81 10.58 6.20
C GLU A 98 -14.64 9.69 4.95
N THR A 99 -15.80 9.22 4.47
CA THR A 99 -16.18 9.47 3.07
C THR A 99 -15.81 10.89 2.69
N SER A 100 -14.95 11.09 1.69
CA SER A 100 -14.75 12.41 1.10
C SER A 100 -15.97 12.78 0.26
N PRO A 101 -16.72 13.86 0.57
CA PRO A 101 -17.32 14.70 -0.44
C PRO A 101 -16.28 15.75 -0.84
N THR A 102 -16.06 15.93 -2.13
CA THR A 102 -16.07 17.20 -2.90
C THR A 102 -15.38 16.97 -4.23
#